data_AF-X1VEI9-F1
#
_entry.id   AF-X1VEI9-F1
#
_cell.length_a   1.000
_cell.length_b   1.000
_cell.length_c   1.000
_cell.angle_alpha   90.00
_cell.angle_beta   90.00
_cell.angle_gamma   90.00
#
_symmetry.space_group_name_H-M   'P 1'
#
loop_
_entity.id
_entity.type
_entity.pdbx_description
1 polymer ?
#
loop_
_entity_poly.entity_id
_entity_poly.type
_entity_poly.pdbx_seq_one_letter_code
_entity_poly.pdbx_strand_id
1 'polypeptide(L)' 'ERIKHQDYTLVLKIHEGLLFTYIYKGQSYSSIKKLSNFVDSLSATPDIWKGLHKSSGSPKMLNAEDLLTIQKISETCFVL' A
#
# COMPACT_ATOMS: atom_id res chain seq x y z
N GLU A 1 8.32 1.57 9.84
CA GLU A 1 8.90 0.59 10.80
C GLU A 1 9.18 -0.73 10.10
N ARG A 2 10.16 -1.53 10.57
CA ARG A 2 10.47 -2.87 10.09
C ARG A 2 10.41 -3.87 11.24
N ILE A 3 9.58 -4.90 11.13
CA ILE A 3 9.44 -5.96 12.14
C ILE A 3 9.87 -7.28 11.50
N LYS A 4 10.80 -8.01 12.12
CA LYS A 4 11.23 -9.33 11.64
C LYS A 4 10.57 -10.43 12.47
N HIS A 5 10.06 -11.45 11.80
CA HIS A 5 9.51 -12.65 12.42
C HIS A 5 9.90 -13.88 11.59
N GLN A 6 10.80 -14.72 12.13
CA GLN A 6 11.38 -15.85 11.40
C GLN A 6 11.98 -15.38 10.05
N ASP A 7 11.57 -16.01 8.95
CA ASP A 7 12.00 -15.65 7.60
C ASP A 7 11.27 -14.42 7.03
N TYR A 8 10.26 -13.91 7.72
CA TYR A 8 9.41 -12.82 7.25
C TYR A 8 9.88 -11.48 7.80
N THR A 9 9.85 -10.47 6.94
CA THR A 9 9.99 -9.07 7.34
C THR A 9 8.73 -8.32 6.95
N LEU A 10 8.16 -7.64 7.93
CA LEU A 10 7.02 -6.73 7.81
C LEU A 10 7.56 -5.30 7.72
N VAL A 11 7.08 -4.53 6.75
CA VAL A 11 7.30 -3.09 6.67
C VAL A 11 5.98 -2.40 6.90
N LEU A 12 5.97 -1.50 7.87
CA LEU A 12 4.82 -0.67 8.21
C LEU A 12 5.12 0.78 7.82
N LYS A 13 4.18 1.42 7.12
CA LYS A 13 4.21 2.84 6.79
C LYS A 13 2.86 3.45 7.11
N ILE A 14 2.86 4.39 8.05
CA ILE A 14 1.68 5.22 8.31
C ILE A 14 1.77 6.43 7.38
N HIS A 15 0.70 6.74 6.66
CA HIS A 15 0.60 7.92 5.83
C HIS A 15 -0.83 8.48 5.91
N GLU A 16 -0.95 9.73 6.34
CA GLU A 16 -2.23 10.45 6.49
C GLU A 16 -3.31 9.70 7.32
N GLY A 17 -2.89 8.89 8.29
CA GLY A 17 -3.80 8.11 9.14
C GLY A 17 -4.19 6.74 8.58
N LEU A 18 -3.69 6.36 7.40
CA LEU A 18 -3.79 5.02 6.84
C LEU A 18 -2.52 4.21 7.17
N LEU A 19 -2.71 2.93 7.51
CA LEU A 19 -1.61 1.99 7.73
C LEU A 19 -1.38 1.12 6.50
N PHE A 20 -0.22 1.28 5.89
CA PHE A 20 0.25 0.46 4.78
C PHE A 20 1.23 -0.58 5.28
N THR A 21 1.03 -1.82 4.82
CA THR A 21 1.79 -2.98 5.30
C THR A 21 2.29 -3.80 4.12
N TYR A 22 3.58 -4.15 4.13
CA TYR A 22 4.20 -5.03 3.14
C TYR A 22 4.96 -6.16 3.83
N ILE A 23 4.61 -7.40 3.53
CA ILE A 23 5.24 -8.62 4.05
C ILE A 23 6.08 -9.24 2.94
N TYR A 24 7.34 -9.55 3.23
CA TYR A 24 8.19 -10.32 2.33
C TYR A 24 9.03 -11.33 3.08
N LYS A 25 9.46 -12.37 2.38
CA LYS A 25 10.37 -13.40 2.89
C LYS A 25 11.82 -13.09 2.48
N GLY A 26 12.78 -13.30 3.38
CA GLY A 26 14.21 -13.15 3.10
C GLY A 26 14.71 -11.70 3.15
N GLN A 27 15.81 -11.40 2.43
CA GLN A 27 16.36 -10.05 2.37
C GLN A 27 15.75 -9.26 1.23
N SER A 28 15.28 -8.05 1.53
CA SER A 28 14.88 -7.07 0.52
C SER A 28 15.40 -5.69 0.94
N TYR A 29 16.46 -5.26 0.27
CA TYR A 29 17.07 -3.94 0.50
C TYR A 29 16.14 -2.81 0.06
N SER A 30 15.33 -3.05 -0.98
CA SER A 30 14.42 -2.07 -1.58
C SER A 30 13.01 -2.07 -0.99
N SER A 31 12.69 -2.91 -0.01
CA SER A 31 11.32 -3.09 0.51
C SER A 31 10.64 -1.80 1.00
N ILE A 32 11.35 -0.94 1.72
CA ILE A 32 10.83 0.36 2.17
C ILE A 32 10.57 1.28 0.98
N LYS A 33 11.46 1.26 -0.03
CA LYS A 33 11.32 2.07 -1.24
C LYS A 33 10.13 1.60 -2.07
N LYS A 34 9.96 0.28 -2.27
CA LYS A 34 8.81 -0.31 -2.96
C LYS A 34 7.49 0.09 -2.28
N LEU A 35 7.41 -0.04 -0.95
CA LEU A 35 6.24 0.39 -0.19
C LEU A 35 6.00 1.90 -0.29
N SER A 36 7.06 2.72 -0.27
CA SER A 36 6.90 4.17 -0.41
C SER A 36 6.40 4.54 -1.80
N ASN A 37 7.00 4.01 -2.85
CA ASN A 37 6.57 4.23 -4.24
C ASN A 37 5.10 3.84 -4.44
N PHE A 38 4.66 2.74 -3.82
CA PHE A 38 3.26 2.31 -3.85
C PHE A 38 2.34 3.33 -3.20
N VAL A 39 2.67 3.78 -1.97
CA VAL A 39 1.87 4.79 -1.27
C VAL A 39 1.82 6.09 -2.05
N ASP A 40 2.96 6.55 -2.57
CA ASP A 40 3.06 7.80 -3.32
C ASP A 40 2.22 7.71 -4.62
N SER A 41 2.30 6.59 -5.34
CA SER A 41 1.53 6.36 -6.57
C SER A 41 0.02 6.23 -6.30
N LEU A 42 -0.36 5.60 -5.20
CA LEU A 42 -1.74 5.47 -4.78
C LEU A 42 -2.33 6.82 -4.34
N SER A 43 -1.54 7.64 -3.63
CA SER A 43 -1.93 9.00 -3.23
C SER A 43 -2.09 9.95 -4.41
N ALA A 44 -1.36 9.70 -5.51
CA ALA A 44 -1.50 10.42 -6.77
C ALA A 44 -2.78 10.06 -7.56
N THR A 45 -3.61 9.13 -7.05
CA THR A 45 -4.91 8.76 -7.64
C THR A 45 -6.05 9.29 -6.75
N PRO A 46 -6.52 10.55 -6.94
CA PRO A 46 -7.29 11.27 -5.94
C PRO A 46 -8.63 10.61 -5.57
N ASP A 47 -9.30 9.97 -6.54
CA ASP A 47 -10.61 9.34 -6.31
C ASP A 47 -10.54 8.07 -5.47
N ILE A 48 -9.47 7.29 -5.65
CA ILE A 48 -9.17 6.12 -4.84
C ILE A 48 -8.68 6.57 -3.47
N TRP A 49 -7.73 7.52 -3.43
CA TRP A 49 -7.18 8.05 -2.19
C TRP A 49 -8.25 8.63 -1.27
N LYS A 50 -9.15 9.48 -1.79
CA LYS A 50 -10.31 9.99 -1.05
C LYS A 50 -11.23 8.87 -0.57
N GLY A 51 -11.37 7.80 -1.35
CA GLY A 51 -12.15 6.62 -0.97
C GLY A 51 -11.60 5.93 0.27
N LEU A 52 -10.26 5.82 0.36
CA LEU A 52 -9.57 5.23 1.51
C LEU A 52 -9.68 6.09 2.77
N HIS A 53 -9.72 7.42 2.65
CA HIS A 53 -9.85 8.35 3.78
C HIS A 53 -11.28 8.56 4.31
N LYS A 54 -12.32 8.21 3.55
CA LYS A 54 -13.71 8.41 3.99
C LYS A 54 -14.09 7.38 5.07
N SER A 55 -13.87 7.76 6.33
CA SER A 55 -14.25 7.01 7.53
C SER A 55 -15.42 7.64 8.31
N SER A 56 -16.17 8.57 7.74
CA SER A 56 -17.36 9.15 8.38
C SER A 56 -18.64 8.92 7.57
N GLY A 57 -19.37 7.86 7.93
CA GLY A 57 -20.79 7.68 7.58
C GLY A 57 -21.10 6.50 6.66
N SER A 58 -20.27 6.22 5.65
CA SER A 58 -20.37 5.02 4.84
C SER A 58 -19.04 4.78 4.12
N PRO A 59 -18.52 3.54 4.09
CA PRO A 59 -17.37 3.23 3.25
C PRO A 59 -17.75 3.58 1.82
N LYS A 60 -16.95 4.41 1.14
CA LYS A 60 -16.97 4.35 -0.33
C LYS A 60 -16.51 2.93 -0.65
N MET A 61 -17.44 2.05 -1.04
CA MET A 61 -17.08 0.74 -1.53
C MET A 61 -16.18 0.96 -2.73
N LEU A 62 -14.92 0.54 -2.62
CA LEU A 62 -14.04 0.43 -3.77
C LEU A 62 -14.74 -0.49 -4.76
N ASN A 63 -14.94 0.00 -5.98
CA ASN A 63 -15.56 -0.79 -7.03
C ASN A 63 -14.49 -1.67 -7.71
N ALA A 64 -14.91 -2.49 -8.68
CA ALA A 64 -13.97 -3.36 -9.40
C ALA A 64 -12.87 -2.58 -10.15
N GLU A 65 -13.18 -1.38 -10.67
CA GLU A 65 -12.23 -0.54 -11.41
C GLU A 65 -11.16 0.06 -10.48
N ASP A 66 -11.55 0.47 -9.27
CA ASP A 66 -10.65 0.92 -8.22
C ASP A 66 -9.66 -0.19 -7.86
N LEU A 67 -10.16 -1.42 -7.68
CA LEU A 67 -9.33 -2.59 -7.37
C LEU A 67 -8.35 -2.93 -8.50
N LEU A 68 -8.79 -2.87 -9.75
CA LEU A 68 -7.91 -3.07 -10.91
C LEU A 68 -6.82 -2.00 -10.99
N THR A 69 -7.14 -0.76 -10.63
CA THR A 69 -6.15 0.33 -10.60
C THR A 69 -5.13 0.13 -9.49
N ILE A 70 -5.59 -0.23 -8.28
CA ILE A 70 -4.70 -0.57 -7.16
C ILE A 70 -3.79 -1.74 -7.53
N GLN A 71 -4.34 -2.77 -8.19
CA GLN A 71 -3.56 -3.91 -8.66
C GLN A 71 -2.46 -3.48 -9.64
N LYS A 72 -2.78 -2.68 -10.66
CA LYS A 72 -1.79 -2.17 -11.62
C LYS A 72 -0.68 -1.36 -10.96
N ILE A 73 -1.03 -0.51 -9.99
CA ILE A 73 -0.05 0.27 -9.21
C ILE A 73 0.85 -0.69 -8.41
N SER A 74 0.25 -1.71 -7.78
CA SER A 74 1.00 -2.70 -7.00
C SER A 74 1.98 -3.49 -7.87
N GLU A 75 1.55 -3.93 -9.06
CA GLU A 75 2.41 -4.64 -10.01
C GLU A 75 3.61 -3.77 -10.33
N THR A 76 3.39 -2.51 -10.73
CA THR A 76 4.47 -1.56 -11.08
C THR A 76 5.47 -1.31 -9.94
N CYS A 77 5.00 -1.28 -8.68
CA CYS A 77 5.84 -0.95 -7.53
C CYS A 77 6.57 -2.17 -6.94
N PHE A 78 6.02 -3.38 -7.12
CA PHE A 78 6.50 -4.58 -6.46
C PHE A 78 7.10 -5.66 -7.38
N VAL A 79 7.17 -5.45 -8.71
CA VAL A 79 7.86 -6.37 -9.63
C VAL A 79 9.24 -6.79 -9.08
N LEU A 80 9.52 -8.09 -9.16
CA LEU A 80 10.77 -8.72 -8.76
C LEU A 80 11.94 -8.22 -9.61
#